data_AF-A0A7C6B2D4-F1
#
_entry.id   AF-A0A7C6B2D4-F1
#
_cell.length_a   1.000
_cell.length_b   1.000
_cell.length_c   1.000
_cell.angle_alpha   90.00
_cell.angle_beta   90.00
_cell.angle_gamma   90.00
#
_symmetry.space_group_name_H-M   'P 1'
#
loop_
_entity.id
_entity.type
_entity.pdbx_description
1 polymer ?
#
loop_
_entity_poly.entity_id
_entity_poly.type
_entity_poly.pdbx_seq_one_letter_code
_entity_poly.pdbx_strand_id
1 'polypeptide(L)'
;MERVKTWLKFAGKGEQKVAAVFGVTPECCAQAVDYLRRELPDVPVWLFSTSDPSPATQAQCERVIVESDSMQLLVTAEKELWPRWVALALATWTGEHGRWPVKMAPFFLPM
;
A
#
# COMPACT_ATOMS: atom_id res chain seq x y z
N MET A 1 20.49 -13.25 -27.53
CA MET A 1 20.00 -13.82 -26.26
C MET A 1 18.83 -12.99 -25.74
N GLU A 2 17.69 -12.97 -26.45
CA GLU A 2 16.57 -12.05 -26.13
C GLU A 2 15.25 -12.76 -25.81
N ARG A 3 15.12 -14.05 -26.15
CA ARG A 3 13.88 -14.81 -25.94
C ARG A 3 13.64 -15.25 -24.50
N VAL A 4 14.66 -15.32 -23.63
CA VAL A 4 14.50 -15.80 -22.25
C VAL A 4 13.88 -14.73 -21.34
N LYS A 5 14.13 -13.44 -21.60
CA LYS A 5 13.58 -12.33 -20.79
C LYS A 5 12.06 -12.16 -20.94
N THR A 6 11.48 -12.57 -22.06
CA THR A 6 10.04 -12.40 -22.32
C THR A 6 9.20 -13.49 -21.65
N TRP A 7 9.73 -14.70 -21.47
CA TRP A 7 9.01 -15.80 -20.81
C TRP A 7 8.98 -15.67 -19.28
N LEU A 8 9.98 -15.02 -18.68
CA LEU A 8 9.97 -14.65 -17.26
C LEU A 8 8.88 -13.62 -16.91
N LYS A 9 8.40 -12.83 -17.88
CA LYS A 9 7.27 -11.91 -17.66
C LYS A 9 5.91 -12.60 -17.63
N PHE A 10 5.80 -13.82 -18.17
CA PHE A 10 4.51 -14.52 -18.33
C PHE A 10 4.30 -15.65 -17.30
N ALA A 11 5.34 -16.05 -16.57
CA ALA A 11 5.28 -17.11 -15.57
C ALA A 11 5.23 -16.56 -14.12
N GLY A 12 4.09 -15.99 -13.73
CA GLY A 12 3.53 -16.18 -12.38
C GLY A 12 4.21 -15.55 -11.14
N LYS A 13 5.20 -14.66 -11.24
CA LYS A 13 5.79 -13.99 -10.05
C LYS A 13 6.44 -12.66 -10.44
N GLY A 14 5.62 -11.64 -10.68
CA GLY A 14 6.10 -10.30 -11.00
C GLY A 14 6.72 -9.63 -9.77
N GLU A 15 8.04 -9.46 -9.78
CA GLU A 15 8.89 -8.78 -8.80
C GLU A 15 8.61 -7.27 -8.63
N GLN A 16 7.36 -6.80 -8.81
CA GLN A 16 7.05 -5.39 -8.63
C GLN A 16 6.69 -5.13 -7.17
N LYS A 17 7.74 -4.87 -6.40
CA LYS A 17 7.71 -4.36 -5.03
C LYS A 17 6.81 -3.12 -4.95
N VAL A 18 5.75 -3.18 -4.14
CA VAL A 18 4.85 -2.04 -3.90
C VAL A 18 5.12 -1.42 -2.53
N ALA A 19 4.90 -0.11 -2.43
CA ALA A 19 4.83 0.61 -1.16
C ALA A 19 3.35 0.75 -0.76
N ALA A 20 2.97 0.06 0.32
CA ALA A 20 1.63 0.15 0.87
C ALA A 20 1.56 1.29 1.90
N VAL A 21 0.59 2.21 1.72
CA VAL A 21 0.30 3.31 2.65
C VAL A 21 -1.04 3.05 3.31
N PHE A 22 -1.09 3.16 4.63
CA PHE A 22 -2.32 3.11 5.41
C PHE A 22 -2.56 4.46 6.06
N GLY A 23 -3.67 5.11 5.68
CA GLY A 23 -4.09 6.40 6.22
C GLY A 23 -5.50 6.36 6.81
N VAL A 24 -5.76 7.22 7.79
CA VAL A 24 -7.07 7.30 8.46
C VAL A 24 -7.75 8.65 8.29
N THR A 25 -7.01 9.68 7.88
CA THR A 25 -7.54 10.98 7.45
C THR A 25 -6.93 11.39 6.12
N PRO A 26 -7.61 12.25 5.33
CA PRO A 26 -7.08 12.74 4.05
C PRO A 26 -5.71 13.41 4.17
N GLU A 27 -5.45 14.13 5.26
CA GLU A 27 -4.18 14.83 5.51
C GLU A 27 -3.05 13.83 5.77
N CYS A 28 -3.32 12.79 6.55
CA CYS A 28 -2.35 11.72 6.81
C CYS A 28 -2.00 10.96 5.53
N CYS A 29 -3.01 10.69 4.69
CA CYS A 29 -2.80 10.09 3.37
C CYS A 29 -1.88 10.95 2.51
N ALA A 30 -2.16 12.26 2.41
CA ALA A 30 -1.34 13.17 1.61
C ALA A 30 0.11 13.22 2.10
N GLN A 31 0.33 13.40 3.41
CA GLN A 31 1.68 13.47 3.97
C GLN A 31 2.49 12.19 3.73
N ALA A 32 1.86 11.02 3.90
CA ALA A 32 2.53 9.74 3.70
C ALA A 32 2.86 9.47 2.22
N VAL A 33 1.93 9.80 1.32
CA VAL A 33 2.13 9.65 -0.13
C VAL A 33 3.19 10.62 -0.62
N ASP A 34 3.16 11.88 -0.21
CA ASP A 34 4.18 12.88 -0.58
C ASP A 34 5.57 12.47 -0.09
N TYR A 35 5.67 11.98 1.15
CA TYR A 35 6.93 11.44 1.68
C TYR A 35 7.44 10.29 0.82
N LEU A 36 6.59 9.31 0.51
CA LEU A 36 6.98 8.18 -0.33
C LEU A 36 7.40 8.59 -1.72
N ARG A 37 6.68 9.52 -2.35
CA ARG A 37 7.03 9.99 -3.70
C ARG A 37 8.35 10.74 -3.74
N ARG A 38 8.73 11.40 -2.64
CA ARG A 38 10.04 12.03 -2.51
C ARG A 38 11.16 11.02 -2.32
N GLU A 39 10.98 10.04 -1.42
CA GLU A 39 12.05 9.09 -1.07
C GLU A 39 12.15 7.88 -2.02
N LEU A 40 11.03 7.52 -2.68
CA LEU A 40 10.88 6.34 -3.53
C LEU A 40 10.04 6.67 -4.79
N PRO A 41 10.53 7.54 -5.69
CA PRO A 41 9.75 8.03 -6.83
C PRO A 41 9.30 6.92 -7.80
N ASP A 42 10.13 5.88 -7.97
CA ASP A 42 9.90 4.81 -8.95
C ASP A 42 9.10 3.61 -8.39
N VAL A 43 8.74 3.63 -7.11
CA VAL A 43 8.02 2.53 -6.47
C VAL A 43 6.51 2.79 -6.58
N PRO A 44 5.70 1.82 -7.06
CA PRO A 44 4.25 1.95 -7.05
C PRO A 44 3.70 2.11 -5.63
N VAL A 45 2.88 3.14 -5.42
CA VAL A 45 2.26 3.49 -4.15
C VAL A 45 0.80 3.05 -4.15
N TRP A 46 0.45 2.24 -3.17
CA TRP A 46 -0.90 1.71 -2.97
C TRP A 46 -1.46 2.28 -1.67
N LEU A 47 -2.50 3.09 -1.78
CA LEU A 47 -3.13 3.75 -0.65
C LEU A 47 -4.36 2.98 -0.18
N PHE A 48 -4.37 2.63 1.10
CA PHE A 48 -5.49 2.05 1.81
C PHE A 48 -5.96 3.06 2.85
N SER A 49 -7.23 3.48 2.79
CA SER A 49 -7.74 4.54 3.65
C SER A 49 -9.12 4.25 4.22
N THR A 50 -9.39 4.71 5.45
CA THR A 50 -10.76 4.70 6.01
C THR A 50 -11.61 5.91 5.65
N SER A 51 -11.02 6.86 4.93
CA SER A 51 -11.67 8.09 4.49
C SER A 51 -11.22 8.44 3.09
N ASP A 52 -12.08 9.07 2.31
CA ASP A 52 -11.79 9.38 0.92
C ASP A 52 -10.61 10.38 0.84
N PRO A 53 -9.46 9.99 0.26
CA PRO A 53 -8.33 10.90 0.12
C PRO A 53 -8.60 11.94 -0.97
N SER A 54 -7.87 13.06 -0.92
CA SER A 54 -8.05 14.13 -1.91
C SER A 54 -7.77 13.65 -3.35
N PRO A 55 -8.42 14.21 -4.38
CA PRO A 55 -8.15 13.84 -5.78
C PRO A 55 -6.68 13.99 -6.18
N ALA A 56 -5.98 14.97 -5.61
CA ALA A 56 -4.55 15.17 -5.83
C ALA A 56 -3.73 14.00 -5.29
N THR A 57 -4.03 13.54 -4.07
CA THR A 57 -3.38 12.37 -3.47
C THR A 57 -3.70 11.08 -4.22
N GLN A 58 -4.94 10.93 -4.70
CA GLN A 58 -5.33 9.78 -5.50
C GLN A 58 -4.54 9.68 -6.81
N ALA A 59 -4.33 10.81 -7.50
CA ALA A 59 -3.57 10.86 -8.74
C ALA A 59 -2.08 10.48 -8.56
N GLN A 60 -1.55 10.59 -7.35
CA GLN A 60 -0.20 10.18 -6.99
C GLN A 60 -0.11 8.70 -6.61
N CYS A 61 -1.20 7.91 -6.67
CA CYS A 61 -1.22 6.51 -6.27
C CYS A 61 -1.63 5.63 -7.47
N GLU A 62 -0.94 4.52 -7.68
CA GLU A 62 -1.31 3.52 -8.70
C GLU A 62 -2.57 2.76 -8.31
N ARG A 63 -2.88 2.71 -7.01
CA ARG A 63 -4.12 2.13 -6.49
C ARG A 63 -4.56 2.86 -5.23
N VAL A 64 -5.87 3.08 -5.14
CA VAL A 64 -6.52 3.63 -3.94
C VAL A 64 -7.67 2.71 -3.57
N ILE A 65 -7.71 2.28 -2.32
CA ILE A 65 -8.77 1.46 -1.75
C ILE A 65 -9.28 2.19 -0.51
N VAL A 66 -10.59 2.46 -0.50
CA VAL A 66 -11.25 3.16 0.60
C VAL A 66 -12.29 2.23 1.21
N GLU A 67 -12.14 1.96 2.50
CA GLU A 67 -13.06 1.14 3.28
C GLU A 67 -13.33 1.83 4.61
N SER A 68 -14.58 2.20 4.90
CA SER A 68 -14.93 2.93 6.12
C SER A 68 -14.66 2.13 7.41
N ASP A 69 -14.76 0.80 7.34
CA ASP A 69 -14.44 -0.12 8.43
C ASP A 69 -12.96 -0.54 8.38
N SER A 70 -12.26 -0.35 9.51
CA SER A 70 -10.81 -0.62 9.58
C SER A 70 -10.45 -2.10 9.49
N MET A 71 -11.34 -3.01 9.90
CA MET A 71 -11.10 -4.45 9.79
C MET A 71 -11.30 -4.93 8.36
N GLN A 72 -12.32 -4.42 7.67
CA GLN A 72 -12.51 -4.65 6.23
C GLN A 72 -11.33 -4.10 5.44
N LEU A 73 -10.85 -2.89 5.76
CA LEU A 73 -9.67 -2.33 5.12
C LEU A 73 -8.45 -3.24 5.26
N LEU A 74 -8.21 -3.79 6.47
CA LEU A 74 -7.10 -4.69 6.73
C LEU A 74 -7.24 -6.00 5.94
N VAL A 75 -8.42 -6.64 5.98
CA VAL A 75 -8.67 -7.88 5.23
C VAL A 75 -8.53 -7.66 3.72
N THR A 76 -9.02 -6.54 3.20
CA THR A 76 -8.89 -6.18 1.79
C THR A 76 -7.42 -5.91 1.43
N ALA A 77 -6.69 -5.20 2.28
CA ALA A 77 -5.26 -4.97 2.09
C ALA A 77 -4.46 -6.27 2.10
N GLU A 78 -4.70 -7.17 3.06
CA GLU A 78 -4.06 -8.48 3.09
C GLU A 78 -4.35 -9.27 1.82
N LYS A 79 -5.61 -9.35 1.36
CA LYS A 79 -5.97 -10.05 0.12
C LYS A 79 -5.28 -9.47 -1.11
N GLU A 80 -5.17 -8.15 -1.19
CA GLU A 80 -4.57 -7.43 -2.32
C GLU A 80 -3.03 -7.50 -2.31
N LEU A 81 -2.43 -7.54 -1.13
CA LEU A 81 -0.99 -7.60 -0.94
C LEU A 81 -0.46 -9.05 -0.93
N TRP A 82 -1.24 -10.04 -0.51
CA TRP A 82 -0.86 -11.46 -0.49
C TRP A 82 -0.26 -12.01 -1.80
N PRO A 83 -0.80 -11.69 -3.00
CA PRO A 83 -0.21 -12.16 -4.25
C PRO A 83 1.07 -11.40 -4.65
N ARG A 84 1.49 -10.36 -3.91
CA ARG A 84 2.56 -9.44 -4.27
C ARG A 84 3.63 -9.38 -3.17
N TRP A 85 4.90 -9.34 -3.54
CA TRP A 85 5.97 -9.10 -2.57
C TRP A 85 5.93 -7.63 -2.13
N VAL A 86 5.46 -7.37 -0.90
CA VAL A 86 5.44 -6.01 -0.33
C VAL A 86 6.86 -5.63 0.06
N ALA A 87 7.38 -4.52 -0.49
CA ALA A 87 8.71 -4.04 -0.12
C ALA A 87 8.70 -3.15 1.12
N LEU A 88 7.59 -2.46 1.36
CA LEU A 88 7.47 -1.51 2.44
C LEU A 88 5.98 -1.31 2.79
N ALA A 89 5.66 -1.41 4.06
CA ALA A 89 4.37 -0.99 4.60
C ALA A 89 4.60 0.22 5.51
N LEU A 90 3.94 1.34 5.19
CA LEU A 90 3.93 2.56 5.99
C LEU A 90 2.53 2.79 6.53
N ALA A 91 2.42 2.81 7.86
CA ALA A 91 1.19 3.17 8.56
C ALA A 91 1.41 4.50 9.27
N THR A 92 0.53 5.47 9.05
CA THR A 92 0.58 6.73 9.79
C THR A 92 0.12 6.50 11.22
N TRP A 93 1.05 6.54 12.17
CA TRP A 93 0.76 6.44 13.60
C TRP A 93 0.20 7.78 14.11
N THR A 94 -1.08 8.04 13.87
CA THR A 94 -1.81 9.08 14.61
C THR A 94 -2.26 8.45 15.93
N GLY A 95 -1.88 9.05 17.06
CA GLY A 95 -2.08 8.51 18.42
C GLY A 95 -3.53 8.41 18.90
N GLU A 96 -4.47 8.02 18.05
CA GLU A 96 -5.86 7.74 18.43
C GLU A 96 -5.97 6.40 19.17
N HIS A 97 -6.78 6.37 20.24
CA HIS A 97 -7.05 5.18 21.04
C HIS A 97 -7.99 4.21 20.28
N GLY A 98 -7.52 2.97 20.06
CA GLY A 98 -8.21 1.94 19.27
C GLY A 98 -7.48 1.63 17.96
N ARG A 99 -7.69 0.45 17.36
CA ARG A 99 -7.08 -0.03 16.09
C ARG A 99 -5.70 -0.70 16.16
N TRP A 100 -5.44 -1.47 17.22
CA TRP A 100 -4.26 -2.37 17.33
C TRP A 100 -4.04 -3.35 16.14
N PRO A 101 -5.05 -3.88 15.43
CA PRO A 101 -4.83 -4.87 14.37
C PRO A 101 -4.02 -4.32 13.17
N VAL A 102 -4.24 -3.07 12.79
CA VAL A 102 -3.49 -2.41 11.69
C VAL A 102 -2.02 -2.24 12.04
N LYS A 103 -1.70 -2.10 13.34
CA LYS A 103 -0.33 -1.99 13.85
C LYS A 103 0.45 -3.29 13.73
N MET A 104 -0.23 -4.43 13.65
CA MET A 104 0.37 -5.75 13.56
C MET A 104 0.45 -6.29 12.13
N ALA A 105 -0.22 -5.65 11.17
CA ALA A 105 -0.18 -6.04 9.75
C ALA A 105 1.25 -6.26 9.19
N PRO A 106 2.28 -5.48 9.56
CA PRO A 106 3.64 -5.70 9.07
C PRO A 106 4.27 -7.03 9.53
N PHE A 107 3.77 -7.66 10.60
CA PHE A 107 4.28 -8.93 11.14
C PHE A 107 3.68 -10.18 10.47
N PHE A 108 2.58 -10.03 9.73
CA PHE A 108 1.89 -11.15 9.07
C PHE A 108 2.12 -11.21 7.56
N LEU A 109 2.87 -10.24 7.01
CA LEU A 109 3.33 -10.30 5.63
C LEU A 109 4.51 -11.28 5.53
N PRO A 110 4.47 -12.25 4.61
CA PRO A 110 5.60 -13.17 4.43
C PRO A 110 6.83 -12.40 3.91
N MET A 111 7.95 -12.53 4.63
CA MET A 111 9.29 -12.18 4.13
C MET A 111 9.88 -13.27 3.25
#